data_AF-A0A223VTC9-F1
#
_entry.id   AF-A0A223VTC9-F1
#
_cell.length_a   1.000
_cell.length_b   1.000
_cell.length_c   1.000
_cell.angle_alpha   90.00
_cell.angle_beta   90.00
_cell.angle_gamma   90.00
#
_symmetry.space_group_name_H-M   'P 1'
#
loop_
_entity.id
_entity.type
_entity.pdbx_description
1 polymer ?
#
loop_
_entity_poly.entity_id
_entity_poly.type
_entity_poly.pdbx_seq_one_letter_code
_entity_poly.pdbx_strand_id
1 'polypeptide(L)'
;MTKISNISTSTPSPHLAYPSRVSEHEPEAEDDKHSDAKKSLDTAQAGRLISRSGATWRDNNRSGKTTIYYEFDLNDPANQDDTYTNFKNSQKEGIRQSMLGWSDIANITYKENPPKGEWLGDQKFFRDNPDAEGVLAIRKTPGQGTKGVSDMGGGNVWFELRDPNLSFSPKSLGNYLATHKLGHHLGLDHPGLYNGVGPTYENDAIYAEDTQGHSVMSYFDDTKNGQKHHGVRPWTPMMDDISAVQRLYGANYNTRNTDTTYGFNSNTGRESLTFESADDRPVLCIWDGGGNDTLDCSGYKEDQYINLNEQTFSNVGGLKGNVSIAKGVTLENAVGGHGDDHLIGNNADNRLTGGAGSDRLSGGKGKDTFVYNAASDSTPEKPDLITDFISGNDSIDVSTLLKKNDLHDLHFVTRFSGKAGEAMLGFNEKSNEGTLMIDLKGSGQAGFLVKSHGQIYPSDVLRAPAMHKAVDTSPARINPDGGRTDGYVPPAPAVAPPVVRVITGTQENDELRGDHGDNQITGASGADILLGGAGKDTFVYEDANDSTVKRPDQIVDFKTGVDAIDVSKALKKAGLDQLNFVSQFTGRPGDTIISHNPLSNESSIGIDMTGNREADLFIYANGQIKSSDVLINTH
;
A
#
# COMPACT_ATOMS: atom_id res chain seq x y z
N MET A 1 25.19 77.19 6.10
CA MET A 1 26.22 76.52 6.92
C MET A 1 25.53 75.57 7.88
N THR A 2 26.19 74.43 8.12
CA THR A 2 26.00 73.50 9.25
C THR A 2 25.02 72.32 9.06
N LYS A 3 25.62 71.21 8.61
CA LYS A 3 25.48 69.77 8.98
C LYS A 3 24.07 69.18 9.18
N ILE A 4 23.71 68.31 8.25
CA ILE A 4 22.76 67.20 8.44
C ILE A 4 23.57 65.96 8.82
N SER A 5 23.27 65.35 9.98
CA SER A 5 23.82 64.08 10.43
C SER A 5 22.69 63.08 10.67
N ASN A 6 22.77 61.97 9.93
CA ASN A 6 22.19 60.63 10.11
C ASN A 6 21.13 60.41 11.19
N ILE A 7 19.94 59.98 10.75
CA ILE A 7 19.10 59.02 11.47
C ILE A 7 18.73 57.91 10.49
N SER A 8 19.16 56.69 10.84
CA SER A 8 18.79 55.42 10.21
C SER A 8 17.30 55.17 10.40
N THR A 9 16.57 54.94 9.30
CA THR A 9 15.20 54.42 9.34
C THR A 9 15.23 52.93 9.08
N SER A 10 15.28 52.13 10.15
CA SER A 10 14.90 50.73 10.11
C SER A 10 13.38 50.61 9.98
N THR A 11 12.88 50.33 8.78
CA THR A 11 11.53 49.79 8.61
C THR A 11 11.56 48.30 8.91
N PRO A 12 10.76 47.79 9.87
CA PRO A 12 10.71 46.37 10.16
C PRO A 12 9.99 45.64 9.03
N SER A 13 10.69 44.73 8.35
CA SER A 13 10.03 43.72 7.52
C SER A 13 9.18 42.82 8.42
N PRO A 14 7.94 42.50 8.03
CA PRO A 14 7.17 41.50 8.76
C PRO A 14 7.84 40.15 8.53
N HIS A 15 8.56 39.68 9.55
CA HIS A 15 8.89 38.26 9.68
C HIS A 15 7.56 37.52 9.87
N LEU A 16 6.98 37.07 8.75
CA LEU A 16 6.04 35.95 8.77
C LEU A 16 6.89 34.73 9.14
N ALA A 17 6.86 34.39 10.43
CA ALA A 17 7.26 33.08 10.88
C ALA A 17 6.29 32.08 10.27
N TYR A 18 6.73 31.38 9.22
CA TYR A 18 6.01 30.25 8.68
C TYR A 18 6.28 29.05 9.58
N PRO A 19 5.26 28.26 9.95
CA PRO A 19 5.48 27.03 10.72
C PRO A 19 6.36 26.07 9.90
N SER A 20 7.36 25.49 10.55
CA SER A 20 8.08 24.33 10.04
C SER A 20 7.09 23.18 9.93
N ARG A 21 6.83 22.74 8.69
CA ARG A 21 6.15 21.48 8.47
C ARG A 21 6.87 20.75 7.36
N VAL A 22 7.46 19.64 7.76
CA VAL A 22 7.84 18.51 6.93
C VAL A 22 6.61 18.08 6.13
N SER A 23 6.81 17.84 4.83
CA SER A 23 5.80 17.26 3.96
C SER A 23 5.12 16.06 4.64
N GLU A 24 3.78 16.05 4.70
CA GLU A 24 2.97 14.92 5.24
C GLU A 24 3.18 13.60 4.46
N HIS A 25 4.14 13.55 3.53
CA HIS A 25 4.41 12.47 2.59
C HIS A 25 5.79 11.79 2.81
N GLU A 26 6.52 12.16 3.86
CA GLU A 26 7.78 11.53 4.22
C GLU A 26 7.65 10.77 5.56
N PRO A 27 8.05 9.48 5.63
CA PRO A 27 7.73 8.59 6.75
C PRO A 27 8.11 9.12 8.13
N GLU A 28 9.21 9.86 8.22
CA GLU A 28 9.76 10.39 9.47
C GLU A 28 10.79 11.47 9.17
N ALA A 29 10.45 12.54 8.45
CA ALA A 29 11.37 13.68 8.51
C ALA A 29 11.26 14.22 9.95
N GLU A 30 12.24 13.81 10.77
CA GLU A 30 12.40 14.34 12.11
C GLU A 30 12.40 15.86 12.00
N ASP A 31 11.89 16.50 13.04
CA ASP A 31 11.93 17.95 13.25
C ASP A 31 13.40 18.37 13.43
N ASP A 32 14.18 18.22 12.36
CA ASP A 32 15.57 18.59 12.30
C ASP A 32 15.54 20.10 12.40
N LYS A 33 15.98 20.59 13.56
CA LYS A 33 16.18 21.99 13.90
C LYS A 33 17.30 22.58 13.04
N HIS A 34 17.20 22.49 11.72
CA HIS A 34 18.08 23.16 10.80
C HIS A 34 17.60 24.60 10.62
N SER A 35 18.50 25.52 10.95
CA SER A 35 18.31 26.96 11.05
C SER A 35 18.00 27.69 9.73
N ASP A 36 17.80 26.96 8.63
CA ASP A 36 17.56 27.50 7.29
C ASP A 36 16.32 26.83 6.68
N ALA A 37 15.13 27.21 7.15
CA ALA A 37 13.88 26.68 6.60
C ALA A 37 13.65 27.23 5.18
N LYS A 38 14.22 26.54 4.18
CA LYS A 38 13.82 26.72 2.78
C LYS A 38 12.33 26.41 2.65
N LYS A 39 11.68 27.07 1.69
CA LYS A 39 10.27 26.81 1.40
C LYS A 39 10.11 25.36 0.92
N SER A 40 9.19 24.61 1.52
CA SER A 40 8.75 23.31 1.00
C SER A 40 7.79 23.51 -0.18
N LEU A 41 7.96 22.71 -1.22
CA LEU A 41 7.11 22.70 -2.42
C LEU A 41 6.50 21.32 -2.65
N ASP A 42 5.24 21.30 -3.08
CA ASP A 42 4.64 20.06 -3.60
C ASP A 42 5.25 19.67 -4.96
N THR A 43 5.10 18.41 -5.37
CA THR A 43 5.71 17.91 -6.63
C THR A 43 5.22 18.65 -7.88
N ALA A 44 4.01 19.23 -7.87
CA ALA A 44 3.51 20.01 -9.00
C ALA A 44 4.17 21.41 -9.04
N GLN A 45 4.47 22.00 -7.89
CA GLN A 45 5.25 23.23 -7.76
C GLN A 45 6.70 23.02 -8.16
N ALA A 46 7.35 21.96 -7.67
CA ALA A 46 8.70 21.58 -8.05
C ALA A 46 8.80 21.25 -9.55
N GLY A 47 7.86 20.45 -10.07
CA GLY A 47 7.80 20.13 -11.50
C GLY A 47 7.66 21.37 -12.40
N ARG A 48 6.95 22.42 -11.95
CA ARG A 48 6.90 23.72 -12.65
C ARG A 48 8.23 24.47 -12.64
N LEU A 49 9.01 24.36 -11.57
CA LEU A 49 10.32 24.99 -11.49
C LEU A 49 11.35 24.26 -12.35
N ILE A 50 11.34 22.92 -12.34
CA ILE A 50 12.20 22.09 -13.17
C ILE A 50 11.88 22.30 -14.66
N SER A 51 10.61 22.47 -15.03
CA SER A 51 10.19 22.73 -16.43
C SER A 51 10.07 24.22 -16.78
N ARG A 52 10.66 25.13 -16.00
CA ARG A 52 10.42 26.59 -16.08
C ARG A 52 10.82 27.22 -17.41
N SER A 53 11.82 26.68 -18.11
CA SER A 53 12.25 27.19 -19.41
C SER A 53 11.15 27.06 -20.47
N GLY A 54 10.25 26.08 -20.30
CA GLY A 54 9.28 25.68 -21.31
C GLY A 54 9.93 25.11 -22.58
N ALA A 55 11.23 24.78 -22.52
CA ALA A 55 11.92 24.12 -23.61
C ALA A 55 11.29 22.74 -23.81
N THR A 56 10.96 22.41 -25.06
CA THR A 56 10.35 21.13 -25.41
C THR A 56 10.64 20.82 -26.87
N TRP A 57 10.68 19.53 -27.20
CA TRP A 57 10.58 19.09 -28.59
C TRP A 57 9.21 19.50 -29.14
N ARG A 58 9.18 20.15 -30.31
CA ARG A 58 7.93 20.60 -30.90
C ARG A 58 7.17 19.40 -31.45
N ASP A 59 5.93 19.17 -31.01
CA ASP A 59 4.98 18.26 -31.67
C ASP A 59 4.45 18.94 -32.95
N ASN A 60 5.26 18.94 -34.02
CA ASN A 60 4.95 19.64 -35.26
C ASN A 60 3.78 18.99 -35.99
N ASN A 61 3.53 17.69 -35.80
CA ASN A 61 2.41 16.98 -36.41
C ASN A 61 1.12 16.98 -35.55
N ARG A 62 1.17 17.50 -34.32
CA ARG A 62 0.05 17.61 -33.37
C ARG A 62 -0.57 16.26 -33.02
N SER A 63 0.24 15.20 -33.00
CA SER A 63 -0.22 13.84 -32.70
C SER A 63 -0.43 13.61 -31.20
N GLY A 64 0.02 14.54 -30.34
CA GLY A 64 0.08 14.32 -28.89
C GLY A 64 1.19 13.33 -28.51
N LYS A 65 2.13 13.02 -29.41
CA LYS A 65 3.26 12.12 -29.19
C LYS A 65 4.54 12.74 -29.73
N THR A 66 5.62 12.65 -28.96
CA THR A 66 6.92 13.17 -29.37
C THR A 66 7.84 12.03 -29.79
N THR A 67 8.10 11.88 -31.08
CA THR A 67 9.09 10.91 -31.57
C THR A 67 10.45 11.59 -31.78
N ILE A 68 11.45 11.13 -31.04
CA ILE A 68 12.83 11.63 -31.09
C ILE A 68 13.69 10.55 -31.74
N TYR A 69 14.22 10.83 -32.93
CA TYR A 69 15.25 9.98 -33.49
C TYR A 69 16.58 10.24 -32.78
N TYR A 70 17.43 9.23 -32.64
CA TYR A 70 18.75 9.41 -32.08
C TYR A 70 19.81 8.58 -32.80
N GLU A 71 21.05 9.04 -32.69
CA GLU A 71 22.23 8.31 -33.13
C GLU A 71 23.38 8.46 -32.11
N PHE A 72 24.14 7.38 -31.95
CA PHE A 72 25.44 7.44 -31.27
C PHE A 72 26.47 7.95 -32.26
N ASP A 73 26.67 9.27 -32.28
CA ASP A 73 27.59 9.93 -33.19
C ASP A 73 29.04 9.62 -32.76
N LEU A 74 29.78 9.00 -33.68
CA LEU A 74 31.13 8.49 -33.41
C LEU A 74 32.14 9.62 -33.58
N ASN A 75 32.85 9.94 -32.51
CA ASN A 75 33.89 10.98 -32.56
C ASN A 75 35.16 10.51 -33.31
N ASP A 76 35.45 9.21 -33.29
CA ASP A 76 36.45 8.59 -34.17
C ASP A 76 35.76 7.52 -35.05
N PRO A 77 35.16 7.92 -36.18
CA PRO A 77 34.48 6.98 -37.08
C PRO A 77 35.45 6.03 -37.79
N ALA A 78 36.75 6.36 -37.83
CA ALA A 78 37.78 5.50 -38.41
C ALA A 78 38.19 4.36 -37.46
N ASN A 79 37.99 4.53 -36.15
CA ASN A 79 38.28 3.55 -35.13
C ASN A 79 37.10 3.36 -34.16
N GLN A 80 36.07 2.65 -34.61
CA GLN A 80 34.82 2.47 -33.86
C GLN A 80 35.02 1.80 -32.49
N ASP A 81 36.11 1.07 -32.30
CA ASP A 81 36.46 0.38 -31.05
C ASP A 81 37.19 1.28 -30.03
N ASP A 82 37.49 2.54 -30.38
CA ASP A 82 38.13 3.46 -29.44
C ASP A 82 37.21 3.80 -28.26
N THR A 83 37.49 3.17 -27.13
CA THR A 83 36.71 3.36 -25.90
C THR A 83 36.86 4.74 -25.27
N TYR A 84 37.84 5.55 -25.67
CA TYR A 84 38.00 6.91 -25.14
C TYR A 84 37.07 7.92 -25.82
N THR A 85 36.84 7.76 -27.11
CA THR A 85 36.05 8.69 -27.93
C THR A 85 34.71 8.12 -28.38
N ASN A 86 34.53 6.80 -28.36
CA ASN A 86 33.31 6.10 -28.76
C ASN A 86 32.71 5.27 -27.60
N PHE A 87 31.39 5.09 -27.65
CA PHE A 87 30.66 4.23 -26.71
C PHE A 87 30.81 2.76 -27.04
N LYS A 88 31.06 1.94 -26.01
CA LYS A 88 30.92 0.48 -26.11
C LYS A 88 29.46 0.09 -26.28
N ASN A 89 29.20 -1.10 -26.86
CA ASN A 89 27.84 -1.61 -27.03
C ASN A 89 27.06 -1.70 -25.70
N SER A 90 27.71 -2.10 -24.60
CA SER A 90 27.06 -2.11 -23.28
C SER A 90 26.70 -0.71 -22.77
N GLN A 91 27.51 0.31 -23.07
CA GLN A 91 27.20 1.69 -22.72
C GLN A 91 26.05 2.24 -23.58
N LYS A 92 26.06 1.93 -24.88
CA LYS A 92 24.93 2.25 -25.78
C LYS A 92 23.65 1.64 -25.24
N GLU A 93 23.67 0.37 -24.87
CA GLU A 93 22.50 -0.32 -24.32
C GLU A 93 22.00 0.32 -23.02
N GLY A 94 22.90 0.64 -22.10
CA GLY A 94 22.53 1.37 -20.88
C GLY A 94 21.83 2.70 -21.16
N ILE A 95 22.33 3.49 -22.13
CA ILE A 95 21.71 4.76 -22.54
C ILE A 95 20.31 4.51 -23.16
N ARG A 96 20.12 3.42 -23.92
CA ARG A 96 18.79 3.04 -24.41
C ARG A 96 17.83 2.75 -23.26
N GLN A 97 18.29 2.08 -22.21
CA GLN A 97 17.47 1.84 -21.01
C GLN A 97 17.10 3.14 -20.31
N SER A 98 18.01 4.13 -20.22
CA SER A 98 17.67 5.47 -19.69
C SER A 98 16.61 6.19 -20.54
N MET A 99 16.67 6.05 -21.87
CA MET A 99 15.64 6.58 -22.79
C MET A 99 14.28 5.90 -22.60
N LEU A 100 14.28 4.58 -22.41
CA LEU A 100 13.06 3.83 -22.08
C LEU A 100 12.48 4.30 -20.75
N GLY A 101 13.30 4.59 -19.74
CA GLY A 101 12.84 5.16 -18.46
C GLY A 101 12.06 6.47 -18.64
N TRP A 102 12.50 7.37 -19.52
CA TRP A 102 11.75 8.59 -19.85
C TRP A 102 10.50 8.32 -20.70
N SER A 103 10.56 7.36 -21.62
CA SER A 103 9.42 6.97 -22.48
C SER A 103 8.32 6.26 -21.71
N ASP A 104 8.69 5.55 -20.64
CA ASP A 104 7.74 4.87 -19.75
C ASP A 104 6.83 5.88 -19.04
N ILE A 105 7.36 7.04 -18.66
CA ILE A 105 6.65 8.01 -17.80
C ILE A 105 5.96 9.13 -18.57
N ALA A 106 6.30 9.36 -19.84
CA ALA A 106 5.75 10.44 -20.66
C ALA A 106 5.54 10.02 -22.12
N ASN A 107 4.72 10.76 -22.89
CA ASN A 107 4.40 10.43 -24.30
C ASN A 107 5.54 10.75 -25.26
N ILE A 108 6.70 10.15 -25.02
CA ILE A 108 7.95 10.29 -25.77
C ILE A 108 8.31 8.92 -26.34
N THR A 109 8.87 8.88 -27.54
CA THR A 109 9.35 7.65 -28.17
C THR A 109 10.70 7.89 -28.81
N TYR A 110 11.70 7.13 -28.41
CA TYR A 110 13.02 7.17 -29.03
C TYR A 110 13.15 6.14 -30.16
N LYS A 111 13.70 6.56 -31.30
CA LYS A 111 14.00 5.67 -32.44
C LYS A 111 15.46 5.80 -32.86
N GLU A 112 16.22 4.73 -32.75
CA GLU A 112 17.63 4.75 -33.17
C GLU A 112 17.74 4.77 -34.70
N ASN A 113 18.79 5.41 -35.21
CA ASN A 113 19.16 5.45 -36.62
C ASN A 113 18.09 6.12 -37.50
N PRO A 114 18.08 7.46 -37.61
CA PRO A 114 17.17 8.15 -38.53
C PRO A 114 17.29 7.60 -39.97
N PRO A 115 16.17 7.38 -40.71
CA PRO A 115 16.22 6.91 -42.10
C PRO A 115 17.20 7.71 -42.96
N LYS A 116 18.12 7.00 -43.63
CA LYS A 116 19.22 7.59 -44.39
C LYS A 116 18.73 8.23 -45.70
N GLY A 117 18.73 9.56 -45.75
CA GLY A 117 19.01 10.34 -46.96
C GLY A 117 20.39 11.00 -46.85
N GLU A 118 20.87 11.72 -47.88
CA GLU A 118 22.06 12.58 -47.71
C GLU A 118 21.90 13.43 -46.44
N TRP A 119 22.81 13.24 -45.49
CA TRP A 119 22.85 13.96 -44.21
C TRP A 119 23.28 15.40 -44.53
N LEU A 120 22.29 16.29 -44.67
CA LEU A 120 22.49 17.72 -44.97
C LEU A 120 22.07 18.61 -43.77
N GLY A 121 22.01 18.03 -42.57
CA GLY A 121 21.61 18.68 -41.32
C GLY A 121 20.14 18.46 -40.91
N ASP A 122 19.81 18.84 -39.67
CA ASP A 122 18.55 18.58 -38.96
C ASP A 122 17.30 18.93 -39.79
N GLN A 123 17.35 20.06 -40.53
CA GLN A 123 16.25 20.60 -41.33
C GLN A 123 15.76 19.67 -42.46
N LYS A 124 16.62 18.81 -43.02
CA LYS A 124 16.25 17.93 -44.15
C LYS A 124 15.51 16.67 -43.67
N PHE A 125 15.87 16.15 -42.50
CA PHE A 125 15.20 14.98 -41.93
C PHE A 125 13.75 15.29 -41.55
N PHE A 126 13.50 16.44 -40.91
CA PHE A 126 12.14 16.91 -40.58
C PHE A 126 11.24 17.07 -41.81
N ARG A 127 11.81 17.45 -42.95
CA ARG A 127 11.05 17.62 -44.19
C ARG A 127 10.70 16.28 -44.85
N ASP A 128 11.56 15.28 -44.71
CA ASP A 128 11.44 13.99 -45.40
C ASP A 128 10.75 12.91 -44.50
N ASN A 129 10.60 13.16 -43.18
CA ASN A 129 9.88 12.31 -42.23
C ASN A 129 8.89 13.13 -41.35
N PRO A 130 7.58 13.15 -41.68
CA PRO A 130 6.58 13.96 -40.98
C PRO A 130 6.29 13.49 -39.55
N ASP A 131 6.76 12.29 -39.17
CA ASP A 131 6.58 11.73 -37.83
C ASP A 131 7.76 12.04 -36.88
N ALA A 132 8.82 12.72 -37.37
CA ALA A 132 9.99 13.04 -36.58
C ALA A 132 9.93 14.45 -36.00
N GLU A 133 10.05 14.56 -34.68
CA GLU A 133 10.11 15.85 -33.98
C GLU A 133 11.54 16.30 -33.68
N GLY A 134 12.48 15.34 -33.63
CA GLY A 134 13.89 15.62 -33.36
C GLY A 134 14.89 14.61 -33.91
N VAL A 135 16.14 15.04 -34.03
CA VAL A 135 17.32 14.15 -34.06
C VAL A 135 18.23 14.51 -32.88
N LEU A 136 18.54 13.52 -32.05
CA LEU A 136 19.47 13.59 -30.93
C LEU A 136 20.78 12.89 -31.28
N ALA A 137 21.88 13.64 -31.27
CA ALA A 137 23.22 13.08 -31.36
C ALA A 137 23.82 12.89 -29.95
N ILE A 138 24.29 11.67 -29.68
CA ILE A 138 24.85 11.26 -28.39
C ILE A 138 26.33 10.96 -28.55
N ARG A 139 27.16 11.66 -27.78
CA ARG A 139 28.62 11.67 -27.97
C ARG A 139 29.38 11.47 -26.68
N LYS A 140 30.62 11.00 -26.82
CA LYS A 140 31.53 10.73 -25.71
C LYS A 140 32.89 11.37 -25.93
N THR A 141 33.40 12.04 -24.91
CA THR A 141 34.74 12.62 -24.94
C THR A 141 35.53 12.24 -23.70
N PRO A 142 36.87 12.13 -23.80
CA PRO A 142 37.73 12.01 -22.62
C PRO A 142 37.64 13.26 -21.73
N GLY A 143 37.81 13.10 -20.42
CA GLY A 143 37.89 14.26 -19.53
C GLY A 143 38.29 13.98 -18.09
N GLN A 144 38.18 14.99 -17.23
CA GLN A 144 38.76 14.95 -15.87
C GLN A 144 37.78 14.47 -14.76
N GLY A 145 36.55 14.10 -15.11
CA GLY A 145 35.55 13.56 -14.18
C GLY A 145 34.42 12.80 -14.88
N THR A 146 33.27 12.66 -14.21
CA THR A 146 32.02 12.15 -14.81
C THR A 146 31.05 13.31 -14.97
N LYS A 147 31.11 13.98 -16.12
CA LYS A 147 30.26 15.15 -16.42
C LYS A 147 29.56 14.95 -17.75
N GLY A 148 28.55 15.76 -18.00
CA GLY A 148 27.93 15.82 -19.32
C GLY A 148 27.34 17.18 -19.60
N VAL A 149 27.21 17.49 -20.87
CA VAL A 149 26.62 18.72 -21.39
C VAL A 149 25.50 18.35 -22.34
N SER A 150 24.37 19.01 -22.22
CA SER A 150 23.18 18.73 -23.03
C SER A 150 22.56 20.03 -23.46
N ASP A 151 22.15 20.11 -24.72
CA ASP A 151 21.39 21.24 -25.23
C ASP A 151 19.94 21.08 -24.75
N MET A 152 19.46 22.00 -23.89
CA MET A 152 18.11 21.91 -23.36
C MET A 152 17.07 22.01 -24.48
N GLY A 153 16.19 21.01 -24.59
CA GLY A 153 15.23 20.90 -25.70
C GLY A 153 15.91 20.85 -27.08
N GLY A 154 17.17 20.41 -27.15
CA GLY A 154 18.04 20.50 -28.32
C GLY A 154 18.73 19.18 -28.68
N GLY A 155 19.35 19.14 -29.87
CA GLY A 155 19.75 17.90 -30.53
C GLY A 155 21.05 17.25 -30.05
N ASN A 156 21.66 17.66 -28.94
CA ASN A 156 22.96 17.11 -28.53
C ASN A 156 23.02 16.74 -27.05
N VAL A 157 23.60 15.57 -26.79
CA VAL A 157 24.02 15.13 -25.45
C VAL A 157 25.47 14.66 -25.53
N TRP A 158 26.31 15.19 -24.64
CA TRP A 158 27.73 14.87 -24.53
C TRP A 158 28.04 14.31 -23.15
N PHE A 159 28.78 13.21 -23.12
CA PHE A 159 29.32 12.60 -21.91
C PHE A 159 30.83 12.76 -21.87
N GLU A 160 31.32 13.48 -20.86
CA GLU A 160 32.74 13.64 -20.57
C GLU A 160 33.12 12.65 -19.46
N LEU A 161 33.89 11.61 -19.82
CA LEU A 161 34.20 10.49 -18.94
C LEU A 161 35.69 10.38 -18.64
N ARG A 162 36.03 10.38 -17.35
CA ARG A 162 37.38 10.07 -16.84
C ARG A 162 37.70 8.58 -16.97
N ASP A 163 36.75 7.73 -16.59
CA ASP A 163 36.83 6.30 -16.86
C ASP A 163 36.12 6.00 -18.18
N PRO A 164 36.84 5.67 -19.26
CA PRO A 164 36.22 5.32 -20.55
C PRO A 164 35.31 4.09 -20.45
N ASN A 165 35.47 3.26 -19.42
CA ASN A 165 34.74 2.02 -19.20
C ASN A 165 33.60 2.12 -18.17
N LEU A 166 33.27 3.32 -17.70
CA LEU A 166 32.18 3.53 -16.75
C LEU A 166 30.92 2.77 -17.20
N SER A 167 30.33 1.98 -16.30
CA SER A 167 29.09 1.25 -16.57
C SER A 167 27.92 2.21 -16.72
N PHE A 168 27.03 1.92 -17.66
CA PHE A 168 25.74 2.58 -17.83
C PHE A 168 24.57 1.59 -17.59
N SER A 169 24.84 0.45 -16.92
CA SER A 169 23.76 -0.46 -16.53
C SER A 169 22.71 0.27 -15.66
N PRO A 170 21.43 -0.13 -15.69
CA PRO A 170 20.33 0.61 -15.07
C PRO A 170 20.51 1.02 -13.59
N LYS A 171 21.26 0.25 -12.79
CA LYS A 171 21.52 0.54 -11.37
C LYS A 171 22.83 1.32 -11.11
N SER A 172 23.51 1.80 -12.15
CA SER A 172 24.87 2.36 -12.08
C SER A 172 24.91 3.89 -12.09
N LEU A 173 26.05 4.45 -11.67
CA LEU A 173 26.34 5.88 -11.76
C LEU A 173 26.24 6.43 -13.20
N GLY A 174 26.62 5.63 -14.21
CA GLY A 174 26.50 6.05 -15.61
C GLY A 174 25.05 6.14 -16.06
N ASN A 175 24.17 5.26 -15.59
CA ASN A 175 22.73 5.38 -15.85
C ASN A 175 22.16 6.64 -15.21
N TYR A 176 22.46 6.92 -13.93
CA TYR A 176 22.05 8.17 -13.29
C TYR A 176 22.48 9.41 -14.10
N LEU A 177 23.74 9.44 -14.56
CA LEU A 177 24.25 10.52 -15.41
C LEU A 177 23.50 10.60 -16.76
N ALA A 178 23.22 9.46 -17.40
CA ALA A 178 22.45 9.42 -18.64
C ALA A 178 21.03 9.93 -18.46
N THR A 179 20.33 9.49 -17.42
CA THR A 179 18.98 9.96 -17.07
C THR A 179 18.95 11.46 -16.86
N HIS A 180 19.89 12.02 -16.09
CA HIS A 180 20.02 13.47 -15.87
C HIS A 180 20.25 14.24 -17.18
N LYS A 181 21.16 13.76 -18.05
CA LYS A 181 21.49 14.46 -19.31
C LYS A 181 20.37 14.36 -20.34
N LEU A 182 19.66 13.25 -20.37
CA LEU A 182 18.45 13.09 -21.16
C LEU A 182 17.32 13.98 -20.62
N GLY A 183 17.23 14.18 -19.30
CA GLY A 183 16.30 15.15 -18.70
C GLY A 183 16.51 16.56 -19.22
N HIS A 184 17.75 17.06 -19.24
CA HIS A 184 18.07 18.36 -19.88
C HIS A 184 17.63 18.40 -21.34
N HIS A 185 17.97 17.37 -22.12
CA HIS A 185 17.57 17.25 -23.53
C HIS A 185 16.04 17.30 -23.72
N LEU A 186 15.27 16.78 -22.76
CA LEU A 186 13.81 16.86 -22.75
C LEU A 186 13.28 18.23 -22.27
N GLY A 187 14.14 19.14 -21.83
CA GLY A 187 13.77 20.48 -21.40
C GLY A 187 13.64 20.67 -19.89
N LEU A 188 14.20 19.74 -19.10
CA LEU A 188 14.24 19.86 -17.65
C LEU A 188 15.47 20.66 -17.23
N ASP A 189 15.25 21.75 -16.52
CA ASP A 189 16.29 22.52 -15.84
C ASP A 189 16.73 21.84 -14.53
N HIS A 190 17.90 22.22 -13.99
CA HIS A 190 18.14 21.97 -12.56
C HIS A 190 17.05 22.66 -11.72
N PRO A 191 16.63 22.11 -10.57
CA PRO A 191 15.54 22.68 -9.78
C PRO A 191 15.80 24.14 -9.34
N GLY A 192 17.05 24.51 -9.06
CA GLY A 192 17.48 25.89 -8.81
C GLY A 192 18.26 26.55 -9.96
N LEU A 193 18.65 27.81 -9.75
CA LEU A 193 19.42 28.62 -10.71
C LEU A 193 20.94 28.43 -10.55
N TYR A 194 21.39 27.18 -10.54
CA TYR A 194 22.80 26.82 -10.36
C TYR A 194 23.32 25.93 -11.49
N ASN A 195 24.63 25.99 -11.72
CA ASN A 195 25.33 25.21 -12.74
C ASN A 195 26.80 25.02 -12.36
N GLY A 196 27.45 24.02 -12.95
CA GLY A 196 28.90 23.87 -12.88
C GLY A 196 29.41 23.32 -11.54
N VAL A 197 30.57 23.78 -11.10
CA VAL A 197 31.22 23.32 -9.86
C VAL A 197 31.09 24.41 -8.80
N GLY A 198 30.78 24.02 -7.56
CA GLY A 198 30.72 24.95 -6.43
C GLY A 198 29.35 25.27 -5.84
N PRO A 199 28.18 25.01 -6.49
CA PRO A 199 26.90 25.19 -5.82
C PRO A 199 26.79 24.39 -4.52
N THR A 200 26.18 24.99 -3.49
CA THR A 200 25.86 24.33 -2.22
C THR A 200 24.36 24.41 -1.96
N TYR A 201 23.81 23.40 -1.27
CA TYR A 201 22.39 23.36 -0.96
C TYR A 201 21.95 24.62 -0.21
N GLU A 202 22.72 25.03 0.80
CA GLU A 202 22.40 26.16 1.67
C GLU A 202 22.23 27.46 0.89
N ASN A 203 23.09 27.72 -0.11
CA ASN A 203 23.11 28.98 -0.83
C ASN A 203 22.30 28.96 -2.13
N ASP A 204 22.23 27.81 -2.80
CA ASP A 204 21.79 27.74 -4.20
C ASP A 204 20.49 26.96 -4.41
N ALA A 205 20.11 26.07 -3.49
CA ALA A 205 18.79 25.42 -3.54
C ALA A 205 17.70 26.45 -3.23
N ILE A 206 16.66 26.48 -4.06
CA ILE A 206 15.57 27.46 -3.94
C ILE A 206 14.36 26.93 -3.15
N TYR A 207 14.26 25.61 -2.96
CA TYR A 207 13.26 24.92 -2.13
C TYR A 207 13.89 23.73 -1.39
N ALA A 208 13.18 23.19 -0.40
CA ALA A 208 13.71 22.16 0.50
C ALA A 208 13.94 20.81 -0.21
N GLU A 209 13.00 20.43 -1.07
CA GLU A 209 13.00 19.18 -1.83
C GLU A 209 13.92 19.23 -3.07
N ASP A 210 14.73 20.28 -3.24
CA ASP A 210 15.80 20.30 -4.25
C ASP A 210 16.95 19.40 -3.79
N THR A 211 16.71 18.09 -3.88
CA THR A 211 17.67 17.05 -3.56
C THR A 211 17.53 15.89 -4.55
N GLN A 212 18.54 15.03 -4.59
CA GLN A 212 18.52 13.83 -5.41
C GLN A 212 17.48 12.79 -4.96
N GLY A 213 16.90 12.95 -3.78
CA GLY A 213 15.76 12.14 -3.34
C GLY A 213 14.46 12.45 -4.09
N HIS A 214 14.34 13.65 -4.64
CA HIS A 214 13.13 14.11 -5.35
C HIS A 214 13.35 14.31 -6.85
N SER A 215 14.58 14.63 -7.28
CA SER A 215 14.89 14.87 -8.69
C SER A 215 16.31 14.45 -9.06
N VAL A 216 16.47 13.69 -10.16
CA VAL A 216 17.79 13.40 -10.76
C VAL A 216 18.46 14.66 -11.29
N MET A 217 17.71 15.75 -11.48
CA MET A 217 18.22 17.04 -11.94
C MET A 217 18.91 17.83 -10.82
N SER A 218 18.71 17.46 -9.55
CA SER A 218 19.35 18.13 -8.42
C SER A 218 20.83 17.77 -8.28
N TYR A 219 21.63 18.73 -7.82
CA TYR A 219 23.03 18.50 -7.43
C TYR A 219 23.19 18.10 -5.97
N PHE A 220 22.14 18.26 -5.17
CA PHE A 220 22.24 18.18 -3.72
C PHE A 220 21.88 16.81 -3.19
N ASP A 221 22.61 16.39 -2.16
CA ASP A 221 22.48 15.07 -1.56
C ASP A 221 21.11 14.89 -0.87
N ASP A 222 20.58 13.67 -0.92
CA ASP A 222 19.27 13.31 -0.36
C ASP A 222 19.18 13.62 1.15
N THR A 223 20.30 13.55 1.87
CA THR A 223 20.35 13.86 3.31
C THR A 223 19.96 15.28 3.68
N LYS A 224 19.94 16.21 2.72
CA LYS A 224 19.49 17.60 2.94
C LYS A 224 18.00 17.73 3.20
N ASN A 225 17.23 16.68 2.95
CA ASN A 225 15.80 16.62 3.19
C ASN A 225 15.42 15.36 3.99
N GLY A 226 16.31 14.88 4.87
CA GLY A 226 15.99 13.80 5.82
C GLY A 226 15.99 12.37 5.27
N GLN A 227 16.12 12.20 3.94
CA GLN A 227 16.37 10.91 3.31
C GLN A 227 17.79 10.39 3.59
N LYS A 228 18.00 9.07 3.46
CA LYS A 228 19.30 8.43 3.65
C LYS A 228 19.47 7.29 2.65
N HIS A 229 20.11 7.59 1.52
CA HIS A 229 20.36 6.64 0.44
C HIS A 229 21.77 6.04 0.49
N HIS A 230 22.59 6.46 1.46
CA HIS A 230 23.96 5.96 1.67
C HIS A 230 24.86 6.05 0.42
N GLY A 231 24.67 7.11 -0.38
CA GLY A 231 25.46 7.36 -1.59
C GLY A 231 24.99 6.59 -2.82
N VAL A 232 23.93 5.80 -2.73
CA VAL A 232 23.26 5.21 -3.90
C VAL A 232 22.57 6.32 -4.69
N ARG A 233 22.69 6.27 -6.01
CA ARG A 233 22.04 7.23 -6.91
C ARG A 233 20.70 6.68 -7.40
N PRO A 234 19.73 7.55 -7.73
CA PRO A 234 18.49 7.14 -8.37
C PRO A 234 18.68 6.24 -9.60
N TRP A 235 17.90 5.17 -9.67
CA TRP A 235 17.84 4.21 -10.78
C TRP A 235 16.86 4.67 -11.87
N THR A 236 15.87 5.49 -11.51
CA THR A 236 14.83 6.03 -12.39
C THR A 236 14.78 7.56 -12.30
N PRO A 237 14.07 8.25 -13.21
CA PRO A 237 13.53 9.58 -12.90
C PRO A 237 12.74 9.53 -11.58
N MET A 238 12.90 10.57 -10.75
CA MET A 238 12.27 10.68 -9.44
C MET A 238 10.96 11.48 -9.51
N MET A 239 10.25 11.61 -8.40
CA MET A 239 8.88 12.13 -8.34
C MET A 239 8.72 13.50 -9.04
N ASP A 240 9.62 14.43 -8.79
CA ASP A 240 9.56 15.78 -9.38
C ASP A 240 9.96 15.80 -10.86
N ASP A 241 10.83 14.87 -11.27
CA ASP A 241 11.19 14.68 -12.67
C ASP A 241 10.00 14.20 -13.48
N ILE A 242 9.25 13.23 -12.94
CA ILE A 242 8.02 12.69 -13.55
C ILE A 242 6.99 13.80 -13.71
N SER A 243 6.73 14.56 -12.62
CA SER A 243 5.84 15.72 -12.64
C SER A 243 6.25 16.76 -13.71
N ALA A 244 7.55 17.07 -13.82
CA ALA A 244 8.07 18.04 -14.77
C ALA A 244 7.95 17.57 -16.22
N VAL A 245 8.35 16.34 -16.53
CA VAL A 245 8.32 15.82 -17.91
C VAL A 245 6.90 15.58 -18.39
N GLN A 246 6.00 15.11 -17.52
CA GLN A 246 4.58 14.93 -17.87
C GLN A 246 3.88 16.26 -18.11
N ARG A 247 4.33 17.35 -17.48
CA ARG A 247 3.85 18.69 -17.80
C ARG A 247 4.24 19.14 -19.22
N LEU A 248 5.38 18.68 -19.73
CA LEU A 248 5.87 19.03 -21.07
C LEU A 248 5.29 18.13 -22.16
N TYR A 249 5.14 16.83 -21.89
CA TYR A 249 4.83 15.81 -22.91
C TYR A 249 3.57 15.00 -22.63
N GLY A 250 2.92 15.19 -21.48
CA GLY A 250 1.79 14.38 -21.03
C GLY A 250 2.21 13.03 -20.45
N ALA A 251 1.40 12.52 -19.52
CA ALA A 251 1.58 11.21 -18.90
C ALA A 251 1.32 10.06 -19.88
N ASN A 252 2.12 8.99 -19.77
CA ASN A 252 1.95 7.78 -20.59
C ASN A 252 1.24 6.66 -19.81
N TYR A 253 -0.09 6.64 -19.90
CA TYR A 253 -0.93 5.61 -19.27
C TYR A 253 -0.96 4.27 -20.03
N ASN A 254 -0.22 4.11 -21.13
CA ASN A 254 -0.06 2.78 -21.75
C ASN A 254 1.05 1.95 -21.10
N THR A 255 1.88 2.58 -20.28
CA THR A 255 2.97 1.91 -19.60
C THR A 255 2.43 1.10 -18.44
N ARG A 256 2.73 -0.20 -18.44
CA ARG A 256 2.41 -1.11 -17.33
C ARG A 256 0.94 -1.11 -16.92
N ASN A 257 0.02 -0.84 -17.85
CA ASN A 257 -1.42 -0.67 -17.59
C ASN A 257 -2.21 -1.97 -17.32
N THR A 258 -1.54 -2.96 -16.73
CA THR A 258 -2.03 -4.28 -16.32
C THR A 258 -1.32 -4.67 -15.03
N ASP A 259 -1.80 -5.68 -14.32
CA ASP A 259 -1.20 -6.18 -13.07
C ASP A 259 0.34 -6.30 -13.11
N THR A 260 0.99 -5.40 -12.38
CA THR A 260 2.44 -5.25 -12.36
C THR A 260 3.00 -5.48 -10.97
N THR A 261 4.02 -6.33 -10.87
CA THR A 261 4.82 -6.49 -9.66
C THR A 261 6.13 -5.72 -9.83
N TYR A 262 6.39 -4.81 -8.88
CA TYR A 262 7.63 -4.05 -8.71
C TYR A 262 8.46 -4.67 -7.59
N GLY A 263 9.79 -4.56 -7.68
CA GLY A 263 10.69 -5.08 -6.64
C GLY A 263 11.07 -6.54 -6.87
N PHE A 264 10.98 -7.39 -5.84
CA PHE A 264 11.17 -8.83 -6.00
C PHE A 264 10.08 -9.41 -6.88
N ASN A 265 10.36 -10.54 -7.54
CA ASN A 265 9.41 -11.22 -8.45
C ASN A 265 8.85 -10.31 -9.57
N SER A 266 9.56 -9.23 -9.90
CA SER A 266 9.10 -8.18 -10.80
C SER A 266 8.82 -8.68 -12.21
N ASN A 267 7.69 -8.24 -12.77
CA ASN A 267 7.28 -8.49 -14.16
C ASN A 267 7.37 -7.23 -15.04
N THR A 268 7.91 -6.13 -14.51
CA THR A 268 8.01 -4.82 -15.20
C THR A 268 8.79 -4.86 -16.52
N GLY A 269 9.66 -5.86 -16.69
CA GLY A 269 10.63 -5.90 -17.78
C GLY A 269 11.63 -4.74 -17.74
N ARG A 270 11.90 -4.17 -16.54
CA ARG A 270 12.86 -3.08 -16.31
C ARG A 270 13.79 -3.43 -15.15
N GLU A 271 15.07 -3.60 -15.44
CA GLU A 271 16.09 -3.88 -14.40
C GLU A 271 16.14 -2.79 -13.31
N SER A 272 15.86 -1.53 -13.66
CA SER A 272 15.78 -0.42 -12.70
C SER A 272 14.60 -0.51 -11.72
N LEU A 273 13.66 -1.43 -11.94
CA LEU A 273 12.47 -1.66 -11.11
C LEU A 273 12.43 -3.09 -10.53
N THR A 274 13.53 -3.84 -10.65
CA THR A 274 13.64 -5.24 -10.23
C THR A 274 14.68 -5.41 -9.13
N PHE A 275 14.28 -6.07 -8.04
CA PHE A 275 15.17 -6.48 -6.95
C PHE A 275 15.53 -7.94 -7.15
N GLU A 276 16.82 -8.21 -7.33
CA GLU A 276 17.36 -9.55 -7.61
C GLU A 276 17.87 -10.22 -6.33
N SER A 277 18.25 -9.42 -5.32
CA SER A 277 18.76 -9.93 -4.05
C SER A 277 18.50 -8.95 -2.89
N ALA A 278 18.67 -9.46 -1.67
CA ALA A 278 18.60 -8.64 -0.45
C ALA A 278 19.70 -7.56 -0.36
N ASP A 279 20.72 -7.60 -1.22
CA ASP A 279 21.78 -6.59 -1.29
C ASP A 279 21.41 -5.41 -2.20
N ASP A 280 20.35 -5.52 -3.01
CA ASP A 280 19.86 -4.41 -3.81
C ASP A 280 19.41 -3.25 -2.90
N ARG A 281 19.77 -2.02 -3.30
CA ARG A 281 19.46 -0.78 -2.56
C ARG A 281 18.72 0.18 -3.47
N PRO A 282 17.40 0.00 -3.67
CA PRO A 282 16.66 0.71 -4.69
C PRO A 282 16.49 2.19 -4.32
N VAL A 283 16.78 3.07 -5.27
CA VAL A 283 16.38 4.48 -5.19
C VAL A 283 15.57 4.78 -6.46
N LEU A 284 14.25 4.86 -6.35
CA LEU A 284 13.38 4.92 -7.52
C LEU A 284 12.02 5.57 -7.23
N CYS A 285 11.33 5.95 -8.30
CA CYS A 285 9.94 6.39 -8.29
C CYS A 285 9.11 5.53 -9.25
N ILE A 286 7.99 4.99 -8.76
CA ILE A 286 7.08 4.14 -9.52
C ILE A 286 6.11 5.01 -10.30
N TRP A 287 6.08 4.79 -11.62
CA TRP A 287 5.03 5.23 -12.52
C TRP A 287 4.29 4.01 -13.06
N ASP A 288 2.97 3.99 -12.93
CA ASP A 288 2.11 2.95 -13.47
C ASP A 288 0.89 3.57 -14.18
N GLY A 289 0.46 2.95 -15.28
CA GLY A 289 -0.70 3.35 -16.08
C GLY A 289 -2.03 2.77 -15.59
N GLY A 290 -2.01 1.78 -14.71
CA GLY A 290 -3.16 1.12 -14.09
C GLY A 290 -3.00 -0.41 -14.02
N GLY A 291 -3.91 -1.09 -13.35
CA GLY A 291 -3.77 -2.53 -13.09
C GLY A 291 -4.14 -2.81 -11.64
N ASN A 292 -3.85 -4.03 -11.19
CA ASN A 292 -3.78 -4.35 -9.77
C ASN A 292 -2.32 -4.67 -9.41
N ASP A 293 -1.62 -3.68 -8.88
CA ASP A 293 -0.17 -3.63 -8.84
C ASP A 293 0.38 -3.94 -7.45
N THR A 294 1.59 -4.50 -7.39
CA THR A 294 2.23 -4.94 -6.14
C THR A 294 3.61 -4.34 -6.01
N LEU A 295 3.91 -3.72 -4.86
CA LEU A 295 5.28 -3.50 -4.41
C LEU A 295 5.72 -4.69 -3.56
N ASP A 296 6.61 -5.51 -4.11
CA ASP A 296 7.12 -6.72 -3.46
C ASP A 296 8.53 -6.48 -2.89
N CYS A 297 8.60 -6.46 -1.57
CA CYS A 297 9.80 -6.28 -0.78
C CYS A 297 10.21 -7.56 0.00
N SER A 298 9.70 -8.73 -0.40
CA SER A 298 9.79 -9.99 0.36
C SER A 298 11.20 -10.50 0.65
N GLY A 299 12.18 -10.10 -0.15
CA GLY A 299 13.56 -10.54 0.00
C GLY A 299 14.35 -9.81 1.08
N TYR A 300 13.82 -8.72 1.65
CA TYR A 300 14.53 -7.94 2.67
C TYR A 300 14.38 -8.51 4.09
N LYS A 301 15.32 -8.13 4.96
CA LYS A 301 15.37 -8.54 6.37
C LYS A 301 15.34 -7.36 7.33
N GLU A 302 15.65 -6.18 6.82
CA GLU A 302 15.55 -4.91 7.52
C GLU A 302 14.08 -4.54 7.69
N ASP A 303 13.75 -3.86 8.79
CA ASP A 303 12.44 -3.28 9.02
C ASP A 303 12.14 -2.24 7.93
N GLN A 304 10.94 -2.34 7.36
CA GLN A 304 10.49 -1.52 6.25
C GLN A 304 9.36 -0.61 6.66
N TYR A 305 9.28 0.54 6.00
CA TYR A 305 8.09 1.40 6.02
C TYR A 305 7.60 1.52 4.59
N ILE A 306 6.45 0.92 4.29
CA ILE A 306 5.87 0.89 2.95
C ILE A 306 4.57 1.66 2.96
N ASN A 307 4.48 2.68 2.10
CA ASN A 307 3.29 3.51 1.96
C ASN A 307 2.81 3.50 0.50
N LEU A 308 1.60 3.01 0.28
CA LEU A 308 0.99 2.85 -1.04
C LEU A 308 0.26 4.10 -1.54
N ASN A 309 0.26 5.20 -0.79
CA ASN A 309 -0.34 6.46 -1.23
C ASN A 309 0.53 7.13 -2.31
N GLU A 310 -0.12 7.69 -3.33
CA GLU A 310 0.57 8.52 -4.32
C GLU A 310 1.33 9.67 -3.66
N GLN A 311 2.40 10.11 -4.31
CA GLN A 311 3.25 11.21 -3.85
C GLN A 311 3.89 11.00 -2.47
N THR A 312 4.00 9.75 -2.00
CA THR A 312 4.68 9.41 -0.75
C THR A 312 5.97 8.65 -0.97
N PHE A 313 6.79 8.61 0.08
CA PHE A 313 8.02 7.84 0.15
C PHE A 313 7.90 6.66 1.11
N SER A 314 8.70 5.63 0.83
CA SER A 314 8.87 4.41 1.60
C SER A 314 10.35 4.20 1.96
N ASN A 315 10.59 3.49 3.07
CA ASN A 315 11.90 3.04 3.54
C ASN A 315 12.03 1.55 3.20
N VAL A 316 12.84 1.22 2.21
CA VAL A 316 12.93 -0.15 1.66
C VAL A 316 14.39 -0.59 1.62
N GLY A 317 14.66 -1.83 2.04
CA GLY A 317 15.99 -2.44 1.96
C GLY A 317 17.07 -1.73 2.80
N GLY A 318 16.70 -1.24 3.98
CA GLY A 318 17.61 -0.55 4.91
C GLY A 318 18.00 0.88 4.50
N LEU A 319 17.31 1.47 3.52
CA LEU A 319 17.43 2.89 3.17
C LEU A 319 16.24 3.69 3.74
N LYS A 320 16.34 5.03 3.72
CA LYS A 320 15.27 5.95 4.14
C LYS A 320 14.82 6.84 2.98
N GLY A 321 13.51 6.87 2.72
CA GLY A 321 12.87 7.71 1.71
C GLY A 321 13.37 7.43 0.28
N ASN A 322 13.53 6.16 -0.07
CA ASN A 322 14.23 5.73 -1.28
C ASN A 322 13.31 5.17 -2.37
N VAL A 323 12.15 4.63 -2.01
CA VAL A 323 11.12 4.20 -2.97
C VAL A 323 9.95 5.18 -2.87
N SER A 324 9.47 5.67 -4.00
CA SER A 324 8.36 6.62 -4.03
C SER A 324 7.32 6.26 -5.10
N ILE A 325 6.11 6.80 -4.95
CA ILE A 325 5.01 6.59 -5.90
C ILE A 325 4.68 7.93 -6.57
N ALA A 326 4.67 7.96 -7.90
CA ALA A 326 4.38 9.19 -8.64
C ALA A 326 2.93 9.63 -8.46
N LYS A 327 2.67 10.91 -8.70
CA LYS A 327 1.32 11.45 -8.73
C LYS A 327 0.48 10.77 -9.82
N GLY A 328 -0.76 10.43 -9.51
CA GLY A 328 -1.74 9.80 -10.38
C GLY A 328 -1.66 8.28 -10.44
N VAL A 329 -0.77 7.67 -9.65
CA VAL A 329 -0.56 6.22 -9.58
C VAL A 329 -1.33 5.65 -8.38
N THR A 330 -2.02 4.54 -8.60
CA THR A 330 -2.60 3.73 -7.53
C THR A 330 -1.82 2.42 -7.49
N LEU A 331 -1.34 2.05 -6.31
CA LEU A 331 -0.71 0.76 -6.06
C LEU A 331 -1.60 0.02 -5.05
N GLU A 332 -2.10 -1.14 -5.42
CA GLU A 332 -3.11 -1.84 -4.63
C GLU A 332 -2.48 -2.75 -3.58
N ASN A 333 -1.29 -3.30 -3.81
CA ASN A 333 -0.76 -4.38 -3.00
C ASN A 333 0.67 -4.11 -2.50
N ALA A 334 0.96 -4.62 -1.30
CA ALA A 334 2.31 -4.61 -0.73
C ALA A 334 2.66 -5.95 -0.10
N VAL A 335 3.92 -6.35 -0.25
CA VAL A 335 4.52 -7.49 0.44
C VAL A 335 5.75 -6.99 1.19
N GLY A 336 5.71 -7.00 2.52
CA GLY A 336 6.86 -6.76 3.38
C GLY A 336 7.84 -7.93 3.37
N GLY A 337 8.81 -7.91 4.28
CA GLY A 337 9.98 -8.78 4.32
C GLY A 337 10.01 -9.69 5.55
N HIS A 338 11.17 -9.80 6.17
CA HIS A 338 11.40 -10.60 7.38
C HIS A 338 11.68 -9.73 8.63
N GLY A 339 11.63 -8.41 8.48
CA GLY A 339 11.78 -7.42 9.55
C GLY A 339 10.45 -7.13 10.23
N ASP A 340 10.44 -6.28 11.25
CA ASP A 340 9.21 -5.81 11.87
C ASP A 340 8.70 -4.60 11.05
N ASP A 341 7.87 -4.86 10.03
CA ASP A 341 7.52 -3.91 8.98
C ASP A 341 6.27 -3.08 9.29
N HIS A 342 6.17 -1.89 8.68
CA HIS A 342 4.98 -1.04 8.72
C HIS A 342 4.44 -0.81 7.31
N LEU A 343 3.28 -1.38 7.01
CA LEU A 343 2.61 -1.26 5.72
C LEU A 343 1.36 -0.39 5.86
N ILE A 344 1.23 0.59 4.97
CA ILE A 344 0.11 1.52 4.89
C ILE A 344 -0.47 1.46 3.48
N GLY A 345 -1.72 1.03 3.37
CA GLY A 345 -2.53 1.06 2.16
C GLY A 345 -2.96 2.49 1.79
N ASN A 346 -3.97 2.61 0.94
CA ASN A 346 -4.46 3.87 0.42
C ASN A 346 -6.00 3.93 0.46
N ASN A 347 -6.65 4.46 -0.57
CA ASN A 347 -8.11 4.56 -0.61
C ASN A 347 -8.76 3.47 -1.48
N ALA A 348 -7.96 2.65 -2.17
CA ALA A 348 -8.41 1.53 -2.99
C ALA A 348 -8.39 0.25 -2.14
N ASP A 349 -9.06 -0.80 -2.62
CA ASP A 349 -9.02 -2.12 -1.98
C ASP A 349 -7.58 -2.65 -1.98
N ASN A 350 -6.96 -2.77 -0.81
CA ASN A 350 -5.57 -3.16 -0.68
C ASN A 350 -5.39 -4.62 -0.27
N ARG A 351 -4.32 -5.25 -0.78
CA ARG A 351 -3.86 -6.55 -0.29
C ARG A 351 -2.49 -6.43 0.35
N LEU A 352 -2.43 -6.57 1.66
CA LEU A 352 -1.22 -6.36 2.46
C LEU A 352 -0.73 -7.67 3.06
N THR A 353 0.52 -8.04 2.77
CA THR A 353 1.22 -9.18 3.40
C THR A 353 2.40 -8.62 4.17
N GLY A 354 2.38 -8.67 5.51
CA GLY A 354 3.49 -8.19 6.34
C GLY A 354 4.78 -8.97 6.08
N GLY A 355 4.66 -10.29 6.02
CA GLY A 355 5.79 -11.19 5.90
C GLY A 355 6.05 -11.81 7.26
N ALA A 356 7.31 -12.10 7.60
CA ALA A 356 7.65 -12.54 8.95
C ALA A 356 8.12 -11.34 9.76
N GLY A 357 7.78 -11.27 11.04
CA GLY A 357 8.06 -10.08 11.82
C GLY A 357 6.99 -9.90 12.88
N SER A 358 7.02 -8.76 13.58
CA SER A 358 5.84 -8.22 14.26
C SER A 358 5.37 -7.00 13.50
N ASP A 359 4.58 -7.22 12.47
CA ASP A 359 4.27 -6.19 11.49
C ASP A 359 3.09 -5.32 11.94
N ARG A 360 3.05 -4.08 11.43
CA ARG A 360 1.94 -3.15 11.60
C ARG A 360 1.31 -2.92 10.23
N LEU A 361 0.04 -3.28 10.08
CA LEU A 361 -0.66 -3.21 8.81
C LEU A 361 -1.84 -2.24 8.94
N SER A 362 -1.94 -1.28 8.03
CA SER A 362 -3.08 -0.35 7.96
C SER A 362 -3.65 -0.40 6.56
N GLY A 363 -4.90 -0.81 6.41
CA GLY A 363 -5.57 -0.94 5.11
C GLY A 363 -5.88 0.42 4.49
N GLY A 364 -6.32 1.37 5.31
CA GLY A 364 -6.79 2.68 4.87
C GLY A 364 -8.29 2.67 4.60
N LYS A 365 -8.70 3.03 3.39
CA LYS A 365 -10.09 2.86 2.93
C LYS A 365 -10.11 1.87 1.79
N GLY A 366 -11.30 1.40 1.45
CA GLY A 366 -11.44 0.30 0.50
C GLY A 366 -11.74 -0.96 1.28
N LYS A 367 -11.89 -2.08 0.59
CA LYS A 367 -12.08 -3.40 1.21
C LYS A 367 -10.74 -4.12 1.28
N ASP A 368 -10.10 -4.04 2.43
CA ASP A 368 -8.71 -4.44 2.55
C ASP A 368 -8.59 -5.90 2.96
N THR A 369 -7.58 -6.58 2.42
CA THR A 369 -7.28 -7.98 2.73
C THR A 369 -5.88 -8.10 3.32
N PHE A 370 -5.82 -8.46 4.60
CA PHE A 370 -4.59 -8.73 5.34
C PHE A 370 -4.25 -10.21 5.25
N VAL A 371 -3.06 -10.54 4.76
CA VAL A 371 -2.76 -11.88 4.24
C VAL A 371 -1.67 -12.55 5.05
N TYR A 372 -1.93 -13.79 5.41
CA TYR A 372 -1.03 -14.66 6.13
C TYR A 372 -0.80 -15.95 5.36
N ASN A 373 0.43 -16.13 4.87
CA ASN A 373 0.83 -17.23 4.02
C ASN A 373 1.55 -18.36 4.76
N ALA A 374 2.08 -18.11 5.96
CA ALA A 374 2.73 -19.10 6.81
C ALA A 374 2.58 -18.77 8.30
N ALA A 375 2.80 -19.77 9.17
CA ALA A 375 2.67 -19.57 10.62
C ALA A 375 3.72 -18.58 11.17
N SER A 376 4.87 -18.50 10.50
CA SER A 376 5.93 -17.53 10.78
C SER A 376 5.52 -16.10 10.51
N ASP A 377 4.43 -15.88 9.76
CA ASP A 377 4.03 -14.54 9.38
C ASP A 377 3.38 -13.79 10.56
N SER A 378 2.90 -14.49 11.58
CA SER A 378 2.38 -13.87 12.80
C SER A 378 2.33 -14.90 13.94
N THR A 379 3.41 -14.98 14.71
CA THR A 379 3.49 -15.96 15.82
C THR A 379 2.89 -15.37 17.10
N PRO A 380 2.48 -16.20 18.09
CA PRO A 380 2.02 -15.68 19.38
C PRO A 380 3.03 -14.79 20.12
N GLU A 381 4.34 -15.03 19.92
CA GLU A 381 5.43 -14.23 20.51
C GLU A 381 5.70 -12.94 19.74
N LYS A 382 5.40 -12.95 18.44
CA LYS A 382 5.60 -11.86 17.50
C LYS A 382 4.34 -11.67 16.64
N PRO A 383 3.23 -11.22 17.25
CA PRO A 383 2.00 -11.09 16.49
C PRO A 383 1.96 -9.77 15.74
N ASP A 384 1.48 -9.84 14.52
CA ASP A 384 1.11 -8.68 13.73
C ASP A 384 -0.06 -7.93 14.35
N LEU A 385 -0.11 -6.64 14.04
CA LEU A 385 -1.18 -5.74 14.42
C LEU A 385 -1.77 -5.05 13.19
N ILE A 386 -3.02 -5.37 12.89
CA ILE A 386 -3.85 -4.61 11.96
C ILE A 386 -4.37 -3.37 12.69
N THR A 387 -4.13 -2.16 12.20
CA THR A 387 -4.32 -0.93 12.99
C THR A 387 -5.65 -0.21 12.77
N ASP A 388 -6.41 -0.59 11.75
CA ASP A 388 -7.64 0.08 11.33
C ASP A 388 -8.73 -0.89 10.85
N PHE A 389 -8.74 -2.13 11.36
CA PHE A 389 -9.64 -3.19 10.91
C PHE A 389 -11.13 -2.85 11.07
N ILE A 390 -11.86 -2.92 9.97
CA ILE A 390 -13.31 -2.73 9.91
C ILE A 390 -13.98 -4.05 9.49
N SER A 391 -14.56 -4.76 10.46
CA SER A 391 -15.34 -5.98 10.18
C SER A 391 -16.45 -5.75 9.15
N GLY A 392 -16.66 -6.74 8.27
CA GLY A 392 -17.59 -6.71 7.15
C GLY A 392 -17.17 -5.85 5.96
N ASN A 393 -16.07 -5.12 6.09
CA ASN A 393 -15.44 -4.39 5.01
C ASN A 393 -14.07 -5.00 4.68
N ASP A 394 -13.27 -5.25 5.71
CA ASP A 394 -11.94 -5.82 5.60
C ASP A 394 -11.95 -7.33 5.86
N SER A 395 -10.87 -8.00 5.51
CA SER A 395 -10.76 -9.44 5.60
C SER A 395 -9.36 -9.89 5.99
N ILE A 396 -9.28 -11.02 6.69
CA ILE A 396 -8.02 -11.68 7.05
C ILE A 396 -7.94 -12.98 6.26
N ASP A 397 -7.05 -13.03 5.28
CA ASP A 397 -6.84 -14.21 4.43
C ASP A 397 -5.78 -15.13 5.02
N VAL A 398 -6.24 -16.28 5.53
CA VAL A 398 -5.40 -17.36 6.05
C VAL A 398 -5.43 -18.58 5.12
N SER A 399 -6.00 -18.50 3.92
CA SER A 399 -6.20 -19.64 3.05
C SER A 399 -4.90 -20.36 2.68
N THR A 400 -3.84 -19.61 2.40
CA THR A 400 -2.50 -20.16 2.11
C THR A 400 -1.87 -20.75 3.38
N LEU A 401 -2.02 -20.09 4.54
CA LEU A 401 -1.59 -20.62 5.83
C LEU A 401 -2.22 -21.99 6.11
N LEU A 402 -3.54 -22.12 5.96
CA LEU A 402 -4.27 -23.37 6.19
C LEU A 402 -3.78 -24.48 5.25
N LYS A 403 -3.67 -24.16 3.96
CA LYS A 403 -3.20 -25.10 2.95
C LYS A 403 -1.79 -25.62 3.24
N LYS A 404 -0.87 -24.76 3.72
CA LYS A 404 0.50 -25.19 4.09
C LYS A 404 0.56 -26.05 5.36
N ASN A 405 -0.50 -26.06 6.17
CA ASN A 405 -0.60 -26.87 7.38
C ASN A 405 -1.57 -28.06 7.21
N ASP A 406 -1.92 -28.42 5.96
CA ASP A 406 -2.87 -29.50 5.64
C ASP A 406 -4.25 -29.34 6.32
N LEU A 407 -4.67 -28.09 6.50
CA LEU A 407 -6.00 -27.72 7.02
C LEU A 407 -6.90 -27.28 5.88
N HIS A 408 -8.14 -27.74 5.89
CA HIS A 408 -9.14 -27.43 4.85
C HIS A 408 -10.19 -26.41 5.31
N ASP A 409 -10.34 -26.23 6.62
CA ASP A 409 -11.27 -25.27 7.22
C ASP A 409 -10.77 -24.88 8.63
N LEU A 410 -11.44 -23.92 9.24
CA LEU A 410 -11.31 -23.56 10.65
C LEU A 410 -12.59 -23.91 11.40
N HIS A 411 -12.42 -24.45 12.61
CA HIS A 411 -13.50 -24.65 13.56
C HIS A 411 -13.39 -23.62 14.67
N PHE A 412 -14.30 -22.66 14.68
CA PHE A 412 -14.29 -21.60 15.69
C PHE A 412 -14.81 -22.15 17.03
N VAL A 413 -14.01 -22.00 18.08
CA VAL A 413 -14.29 -22.52 19.43
C VAL A 413 -14.07 -21.43 20.47
N THR A 414 -14.72 -21.55 21.64
CA THR A 414 -14.45 -20.64 22.76
C THR A 414 -13.15 -20.99 23.51
N ARG A 415 -12.69 -22.25 23.38
CA ARG A 415 -11.43 -22.74 23.96
C ARG A 415 -10.87 -23.89 23.14
N PHE A 416 -9.54 -23.90 22.92
CA PHE A 416 -8.88 -25.03 22.27
C PHE A 416 -9.07 -26.33 23.06
N SER A 417 -9.52 -27.37 22.35
CA SER A 417 -9.55 -28.75 22.84
C SER A 417 -8.30 -29.54 22.47
N GLY A 418 -7.48 -28.99 21.58
CA GLY A 418 -6.28 -29.62 21.03
C GLY A 418 -6.55 -30.34 19.72
N LYS A 419 -7.54 -29.89 18.94
CA LYS A 419 -7.72 -30.36 17.56
C LYS A 419 -7.11 -29.35 16.61
N ALA A 420 -6.40 -29.86 15.60
CA ALA A 420 -5.81 -29.00 14.57
C ALA A 420 -6.93 -28.30 13.78
N GLY A 421 -6.73 -27.03 13.46
CA GLY A 421 -7.72 -26.20 12.76
C GLY A 421 -8.75 -25.54 13.69
N GLU A 422 -8.62 -25.69 15.01
CA GLU A 422 -9.42 -24.88 15.95
C GLU A 422 -8.96 -23.42 15.90
N ALA A 423 -9.91 -22.49 15.86
CA ALA A 423 -9.67 -21.05 15.89
C ALA A 423 -10.41 -20.41 17.07
N MET A 424 -9.79 -19.42 17.70
CA MET A 424 -10.37 -18.63 18.78
C MET A 424 -10.35 -17.15 18.41
N LEU A 425 -11.46 -16.47 18.68
CA LEU A 425 -11.59 -15.03 18.55
C LEU A 425 -11.65 -14.39 19.93
N GLY A 426 -10.98 -13.26 20.11
CA GLY A 426 -11.05 -12.47 21.34
C GLY A 426 -11.33 -11.01 21.03
N PHE A 427 -11.98 -10.31 21.95
CA PHE A 427 -12.17 -8.87 21.83
C PHE A 427 -12.11 -8.19 23.20
N ASN A 428 -11.32 -7.13 23.30
CA ASN A 428 -11.26 -6.26 24.46
C ASN A 428 -11.89 -4.91 24.13
N GLU A 429 -13.13 -4.70 24.60
CA GLU A 429 -13.90 -3.48 24.35
C GLU A 429 -13.20 -2.20 24.85
N LYS A 430 -12.35 -2.29 25.88
CA LYS A 430 -11.69 -1.10 26.46
C LYS A 430 -10.55 -0.60 25.61
N SER A 431 -9.77 -1.52 25.03
CA SER A 431 -8.65 -1.19 24.14
C SER A 431 -9.03 -1.21 22.67
N ASN A 432 -10.26 -1.64 22.34
CA ASN A 432 -10.70 -1.93 20.97
C ASN A 432 -9.75 -2.92 20.27
N GLU A 433 -9.21 -3.90 21.00
CA GLU A 433 -8.26 -4.88 20.47
C GLU A 433 -8.98 -6.22 20.22
N GLY A 434 -9.02 -6.65 18.96
CA GLY A 434 -9.46 -7.97 18.54
C GLY A 434 -8.29 -8.93 18.34
N THR A 435 -8.51 -10.22 18.54
CA THR A 435 -7.51 -11.27 18.29
C THR A 435 -8.12 -12.42 17.49
N LEU A 436 -7.34 -12.97 16.57
CA LEU A 436 -7.59 -14.26 15.92
C LEU A 436 -6.41 -15.18 16.22
N MET A 437 -6.68 -16.30 16.87
CA MET A 437 -5.72 -17.33 17.21
C MET A 437 -6.09 -18.64 16.53
N ILE A 438 -5.10 -19.38 16.01
CA ILE A 438 -5.34 -20.67 15.34
C ILE A 438 -4.41 -21.74 15.92
N ASP A 439 -4.94 -22.85 16.41
CA ASP A 439 -4.18 -24.06 16.73
C ASP A 439 -3.92 -24.86 15.45
N LEU A 440 -2.79 -24.59 14.82
CA LEU A 440 -2.43 -25.21 13.55
C LEU A 440 -2.08 -26.70 13.68
N LYS A 441 -1.75 -27.18 14.89
CA LYS A 441 -1.14 -28.51 15.08
C LYS A 441 -1.95 -29.45 15.97
N GLY A 442 -3.03 -28.98 16.59
CA GLY A 442 -3.80 -29.74 17.58
C GLY A 442 -3.02 -29.93 18.88
N SER A 443 -2.30 -28.90 19.29
CA SER A 443 -1.52 -28.92 20.53
C SER A 443 -2.27 -28.39 21.74
N GLY A 444 -3.43 -27.75 21.53
CA GLY A 444 -4.17 -26.97 22.52
C GLY A 444 -3.60 -25.57 22.72
N GLN A 445 -2.67 -25.15 21.85
CA GLN A 445 -2.02 -23.84 21.89
C GLN A 445 -2.06 -23.21 20.49
N ALA A 446 -2.18 -21.88 20.45
CA ALA A 446 -2.13 -21.13 19.20
C ALA A 446 -0.75 -21.30 18.54
N GLY A 447 -0.73 -21.69 17.26
CA GLY A 447 0.46 -21.66 16.41
C GLY A 447 0.54 -20.40 15.54
N PHE A 448 -0.52 -19.61 15.55
CA PHE A 448 -0.69 -18.36 14.81
C PHE A 448 -1.56 -17.42 15.64
N LEU A 449 -1.20 -16.14 15.68
CA LEU A 449 -1.97 -15.11 16.38
C LEU A 449 -1.83 -13.80 15.62
N VAL A 450 -2.95 -13.21 15.20
CA VAL A 450 -3.00 -11.83 14.70
C VAL A 450 -3.84 -10.97 15.63
N LYS A 451 -3.42 -9.71 15.79
CA LYS A 451 -4.14 -8.68 16.53
C LYS A 451 -4.74 -7.67 15.58
N SER A 452 -5.81 -7.02 16.02
CA SER A 452 -6.44 -5.93 15.28
C SER A 452 -6.91 -4.85 16.22
N HIS A 453 -6.91 -3.60 15.75
CA HIS A 453 -7.75 -2.55 16.29
C HIS A 453 -9.09 -2.60 15.58
N GLY A 454 -10.09 -3.16 16.27
CA GLY A 454 -11.35 -3.59 15.67
C GLY A 454 -11.69 -5.01 16.13
N GLN A 455 -12.98 -5.36 16.15
CA GLN A 455 -13.41 -6.72 16.46
C GLN A 455 -13.33 -7.56 15.19
N ILE A 456 -12.74 -8.76 15.28
CA ILE A 456 -12.72 -9.74 14.19
C ILE A 456 -13.88 -10.70 14.41
N TYR A 457 -14.63 -10.93 13.34
CA TYR A 457 -15.68 -11.93 13.30
C TYR A 457 -15.27 -13.11 12.41
N PRO A 458 -15.87 -14.30 12.60
CA PRO A 458 -15.63 -15.44 11.73
C PRO A 458 -15.90 -15.12 10.26
N SER A 459 -16.87 -14.22 10.01
CA SER A 459 -17.25 -13.68 8.70
C SER A 459 -16.06 -13.10 7.94
N ASP A 460 -15.13 -12.46 8.64
CA ASP A 460 -14.01 -11.70 8.07
C ASP A 460 -12.79 -12.59 7.74
N VAL A 461 -12.76 -13.84 8.23
CA VAL A 461 -11.64 -14.75 8.04
C VAL A 461 -11.84 -15.58 6.78
N LEU A 462 -11.01 -15.33 5.76
CA LEU A 462 -11.04 -16.05 4.48
C LEU A 462 -10.22 -17.35 4.59
N ARG A 463 -10.87 -18.46 4.26
CA ARG A 463 -10.34 -19.83 4.42
C ARG A 463 -10.07 -20.52 3.07
N ALA A 464 -10.55 -19.90 2.00
CA ALA A 464 -10.24 -20.22 0.62
C ALA A 464 -9.84 -18.92 -0.08
N PRO A 465 -8.99 -18.97 -1.12
CA PRO A 465 -8.66 -17.78 -1.88
C PRO A 465 -9.96 -17.18 -2.41
N ALA A 466 -10.19 -15.88 -2.15
CA ALA A 466 -11.32 -15.20 -2.76
C ALA A 466 -11.23 -15.39 -4.28
N MET A 467 -12.31 -15.86 -4.92
CA MET A 467 -12.41 -15.79 -6.38
C MET A 467 -12.50 -14.31 -6.72
N HIS A 468 -11.36 -13.68 -7.03
CA HIS A 468 -11.36 -12.34 -7.59
C HIS A 468 -12.21 -12.39 -8.85
N LYS A 469 -13.32 -11.64 -8.86
CA LYS A 469 -13.88 -11.22 -10.15
C LYS A 469 -12.75 -10.51 -10.86
N ALA A 470 -12.44 -10.96 -12.07
CA ALA A 470 -11.55 -10.22 -12.95
C ALA A 470 -11.95 -8.75 -12.90
N VAL A 471 -10.97 -7.89 -12.59
CA VAL A 471 -11.12 -6.44 -12.69
C VAL A 471 -11.69 -6.13 -14.08
N ASP A 472 -12.61 -5.18 -14.14
CA ASP A 472 -13.24 -4.77 -15.39
C ASP A 472 -12.16 -4.52 -16.46
N THR A 473 -12.12 -5.39 -17.47
CA THR A 473 -11.20 -5.29 -18.62
C THR A 473 -11.60 -4.19 -19.61
N SER A 474 -12.56 -3.35 -19.23
CA SER A 474 -12.92 -2.17 -20.00
C SER A 474 -11.70 -1.25 -20.13
N PRO A 475 -11.32 -0.86 -21.35
CA PRO A 475 -10.23 0.10 -21.55
C PRO A 475 -10.54 1.40 -20.81
N ALA A 476 -9.54 1.97 -20.15
CA ALA A 476 -9.61 3.26 -19.47
C ALA A 476 -10.37 4.27 -20.33
N ARG A 477 -11.41 4.91 -19.77
CA ARG A 477 -12.10 6.00 -20.45
C ARG A 477 -11.23 7.25 -20.36
N ILE A 478 -10.44 7.48 -21.42
CA ILE A 478 -9.60 8.66 -21.59
C ILE A 478 -10.50 9.85 -21.94
N ASN A 479 -10.48 10.91 -21.13
CA ASN A 479 -11.02 12.20 -21.56
C ASN A 479 -10.08 12.86 -22.59
N PRO A 480 -10.61 13.71 -23.48
CA PRO A 480 -9.82 14.50 -24.43
C PRO A 480 -8.80 15.47 -23.80
N ASP A 481 -8.80 15.66 -22.47
CA ASP A 481 -7.87 16.50 -21.72
C ASP A 481 -6.75 15.72 -21.00
N GLY A 482 -6.71 14.39 -21.14
CA GLY A 482 -5.67 13.56 -20.54
C GLY A 482 -5.83 13.29 -19.04
N GLY A 483 -6.96 13.64 -18.42
CA GLY A 483 -7.29 13.27 -17.04
C GLY A 483 -8.09 11.95 -16.92
N ARG A 484 -7.81 11.17 -15.87
CA ARG A 484 -8.60 10.01 -15.42
C ARG A 484 -9.99 10.47 -14.93
N THR A 485 -11.07 9.79 -15.32
CA THR A 485 -12.44 10.05 -14.81
C THR A 485 -12.87 9.17 -13.63
N ASP A 486 -12.00 8.30 -13.15
CA ASP A 486 -12.26 7.37 -12.04
C ASP A 486 -11.78 7.88 -10.67
N GLY A 487 -11.34 9.14 -10.57
CA GLY A 487 -11.23 9.85 -9.28
C GLY A 487 -12.57 10.03 -8.54
N TYR A 488 -13.67 9.50 -9.10
CA TYR A 488 -14.93 9.29 -8.40
C TYR A 488 -15.10 7.79 -8.10
N VAL A 489 -14.74 7.39 -6.89
CA VAL A 489 -15.35 6.24 -6.24
C VAL A 489 -16.82 6.62 -6.03
N PRO A 490 -17.81 5.90 -6.61
CA PRO A 490 -19.20 6.17 -6.29
C PRO A 490 -19.38 6.06 -4.77
N PRO A 491 -20.20 6.93 -4.14
CA PRO A 491 -20.55 6.75 -2.73
C PRO A 491 -20.99 5.30 -2.55
N ALA A 492 -20.51 4.70 -1.47
CA ALA A 492 -20.84 3.33 -1.10
C ALA A 492 -22.33 3.08 -1.41
N PRO A 493 -22.67 1.99 -2.12
CA PRO A 493 -24.06 1.71 -2.45
C PRO A 493 -24.89 1.87 -1.18
N ALA A 494 -25.96 2.67 -1.26
CA ALA A 494 -26.83 2.92 -0.12
C ALA A 494 -27.17 1.57 0.53
N VAL A 495 -26.81 1.43 1.82
CA VAL A 495 -27.06 0.22 2.61
C VAL A 495 -28.52 -0.12 2.43
N ALA A 496 -28.80 -1.20 1.70
CA ALA A 496 -30.14 -1.77 1.65
C ALA A 496 -30.56 -2.06 3.10
N PRO A 497 -31.83 -1.85 3.50
CA PRO A 497 -32.27 -2.20 4.84
C PRO A 497 -31.86 -3.64 5.16
N PRO A 498 -31.34 -3.93 6.36
CA PRO A 498 -30.80 -5.24 6.69
C PRO A 498 -31.89 -6.30 6.44
N VAL A 499 -31.61 -7.22 5.52
CA VAL A 499 -32.49 -8.36 5.28
C VAL A 499 -32.19 -9.33 6.41
N VAL A 500 -33.14 -9.50 7.34
CA VAL A 500 -32.99 -10.50 8.39
C VAL A 500 -32.96 -11.88 7.72
N ARG A 501 -31.81 -12.57 7.79
CA ARG A 501 -31.66 -13.91 7.24
C ARG A 501 -31.96 -14.95 8.32
N VAL A 502 -32.87 -15.87 8.02
CA VAL A 502 -33.20 -16.99 8.92
C VAL A 502 -32.35 -18.20 8.57
N ILE A 503 -31.63 -18.72 9.55
CA ILE A 503 -30.75 -19.88 9.48
C ILE A 503 -31.23 -20.89 10.52
N THR A 504 -31.49 -22.13 10.10
CA THR A 504 -31.98 -23.19 10.97
C THR A 504 -31.14 -24.45 10.75
N GLY A 505 -30.60 -24.99 11.83
CA GLY A 505 -29.86 -26.24 11.87
C GLY A 505 -30.74 -27.48 11.85
N THR A 506 -30.09 -28.61 12.11
CA THR A 506 -30.68 -29.95 12.16
C THR A 506 -30.91 -30.38 13.61
N GLN A 507 -31.04 -31.69 13.88
CA GLN A 507 -31.09 -32.22 15.25
C GLN A 507 -29.76 -32.88 15.65
N GLU A 508 -28.71 -32.64 14.88
CA GLU A 508 -27.34 -33.08 15.15
C GLU A 508 -26.49 -31.89 15.61
N ASN A 509 -25.19 -32.09 15.82
CA ASN A 509 -24.31 -30.98 16.16
C ASN A 509 -23.99 -30.20 14.88
N ASP A 510 -24.50 -28.98 14.79
CA ASP A 510 -24.35 -28.11 13.63
C ASP A 510 -23.31 -27.01 13.85
N GLU A 511 -22.71 -26.53 12.76
CA GLU A 511 -21.95 -25.28 12.72
C GLU A 511 -22.72 -24.30 11.83
N LEU A 512 -23.37 -23.31 12.44
CA LEU A 512 -24.26 -22.37 11.75
C LEU A 512 -23.66 -20.97 11.75
N ARG A 513 -23.55 -20.37 10.55
CA ARG A 513 -22.89 -19.08 10.36
C ARG A 513 -23.78 -18.08 9.64
N GLY A 514 -23.97 -16.94 10.29
CA GLY A 514 -24.52 -15.72 9.76
C GLY A 514 -23.61 -15.01 8.77
N ASP A 515 -24.16 -13.99 8.10
CA ASP A 515 -23.44 -13.08 7.21
C ASP A 515 -23.12 -11.74 7.91
N HIS A 516 -23.10 -10.63 7.18
CA HIS A 516 -22.78 -9.31 7.74
C HIS A 516 -24.04 -8.47 8.02
N GLY A 517 -25.23 -9.03 7.78
CA GLY A 517 -26.50 -8.42 8.12
C GLY A 517 -27.14 -9.10 9.32
N ASP A 518 -28.17 -8.49 9.87
CA ASP A 518 -28.96 -9.06 10.97
C ASP A 518 -29.42 -10.49 10.65
N ASN A 519 -29.16 -11.46 11.53
CA ASN A 519 -29.52 -12.86 11.31
C ASN A 519 -30.39 -13.40 12.45
N GLN A 520 -31.23 -14.38 12.14
CA GLN A 520 -31.92 -15.22 13.11
C GLN A 520 -31.39 -16.64 12.97
N ILE A 521 -30.75 -17.16 14.00
CA ILE A 521 -30.05 -18.44 13.97
C ILE A 521 -30.67 -19.38 15.00
N THR A 522 -31.17 -20.53 14.55
CA THR A 522 -31.71 -21.60 15.41
C THR A 522 -30.88 -22.86 15.21
N GLY A 523 -30.14 -23.29 16.24
CA GLY A 523 -29.40 -24.56 16.23
C GLY A 523 -30.34 -25.77 16.12
N ALA A 524 -31.45 -25.69 16.85
CA ALA A 524 -32.33 -26.80 17.20
C ALA A 524 -31.66 -27.73 18.23
N SER A 525 -31.79 -29.05 18.15
CA SER A 525 -31.20 -29.96 19.15
C SER A 525 -29.78 -30.33 18.76
N GLY A 526 -28.82 -30.22 19.66
CA GLY A 526 -27.44 -30.53 19.30
C GLY A 526 -26.49 -30.08 20.39
N ALA A 527 -25.21 -30.04 20.08
CA ALA A 527 -24.26 -29.14 20.73
C ALA A 527 -23.70 -28.28 19.61
N ASP A 528 -24.39 -27.18 19.33
CA ASP A 528 -24.20 -26.42 18.11
C ASP A 528 -23.17 -25.30 18.29
N ILE A 529 -22.47 -24.96 17.23
CA ILE A 529 -21.58 -23.80 17.16
C ILE A 529 -22.30 -22.75 16.33
N LEU A 530 -22.67 -21.64 16.97
CA LEU A 530 -23.48 -20.57 16.38
C LEU A 530 -22.62 -19.31 16.23
N LEU A 531 -22.56 -18.79 15.01
CA LEU A 531 -21.77 -17.61 14.66
C LEU A 531 -22.72 -16.58 14.06
N GLY A 532 -22.92 -15.45 14.73
CA GLY A 532 -23.78 -14.35 14.26
C GLY A 532 -23.16 -13.61 13.10
N GLY A 533 -21.87 -13.33 13.18
CA GLY A 533 -21.19 -12.42 12.27
C GLY A 533 -21.36 -10.96 12.69
N ALA A 534 -21.37 -10.06 11.71
CA ALA A 534 -21.67 -8.65 11.95
C ALA A 534 -23.16 -8.41 11.74
N GLY A 535 -23.73 -7.43 12.44
CA GLY A 535 -25.16 -7.14 12.38
C GLY A 535 -25.78 -7.22 13.77
N LYS A 536 -27.11 -7.19 13.84
CA LYS A 536 -27.88 -7.50 15.05
C LYS A 536 -28.44 -8.91 14.94
N ASP A 537 -27.78 -9.86 15.58
CA ASP A 537 -28.12 -11.26 15.44
C ASP A 537 -29.00 -11.75 16.58
N THR A 538 -29.88 -12.71 16.29
CA THR A 538 -30.78 -13.30 17.28
C THR A 538 -30.61 -14.82 17.27
N PHE A 539 -30.10 -15.36 18.36
CA PHE A 539 -29.95 -16.80 18.59
C PHE A 539 -31.23 -17.33 19.25
N VAL A 540 -31.99 -18.13 18.51
CA VAL A 540 -33.36 -18.54 18.88
C VAL A 540 -33.36 -19.96 19.42
N TYR A 541 -33.93 -20.13 20.60
CA TYR A 541 -34.12 -21.41 21.28
C TYR A 541 -35.62 -21.72 21.39
N GLU A 542 -36.06 -22.82 20.77
CA GLU A 542 -37.47 -23.22 20.71
C GLU A 542 -37.88 -24.22 21.80
N ASP A 543 -36.92 -24.98 22.33
CA ASP A 543 -37.09 -25.98 23.40
C ASP A 543 -35.91 -25.96 24.39
N ALA A 544 -36.12 -26.39 25.64
CA ALA A 544 -35.05 -26.56 26.62
C ALA A 544 -33.99 -27.59 26.15
N ASN A 545 -34.41 -28.59 25.38
CA ASN A 545 -33.55 -29.64 24.85
C ASN A 545 -32.69 -29.19 23.66
N ASP A 546 -32.91 -27.98 23.16
CA ASP A 546 -32.11 -27.43 22.06
C ASP A 546 -30.65 -27.32 22.50
N SER A 547 -30.41 -26.79 23.71
CA SER A 547 -29.07 -26.65 24.29
C SER A 547 -29.06 -27.05 25.76
N THR A 548 -28.52 -28.24 26.07
CA THR A 548 -28.55 -28.82 27.42
C THR A 548 -27.19 -28.71 28.11
N VAL A 549 -27.12 -28.84 29.43
CA VAL A 549 -25.83 -28.85 30.16
C VAL A 549 -24.82 -29.89 29.63
N LYS A 550 -25.31 -31.02 29.11
CA LYS A 550 -24.45 -32.10 28.55
C LYS A 550 -24.04 -31.85 27.10
N ARG A 551 -24.85 -31.10 26.38
CA ARG A 551 -24.67 -30.75 24.96
C ARG A 551 -25.04 -29.29 24.80
N PRO A 552 -24.19 -28.36 25.29
CA PRO A 552 -24.50 -26.95 25.24
C PRO A 552 -24.03 -26.38 23.90
N ASP A 553 -24.83 -25.49 23.37
CA ASP A 553 -24.47 -24.64 22.25
C ASP A 553 -23.40 -23.63 22.66
N GLN A 554 -22.63 -23.21 21.66
CA GLN A 554 -21.57 -22.23 21.78
C GLN A 554 -21.83 -21.10 20.78
N ILE A 555 -22.19 -19.93 21.29
CA ILE A 555 -22.25 -18.70 20.51
C ILE A 555 -20.86 -18.06 20.46
N VAL A 556 -20.24 -17.97 19.30
CA VAL A 556 -18.78 -17.72 19.24
C VAL A 556 -18.40 -16.25 19.18
N ASP A 557 -19.34 -15.35 18.87
CA ASP A 557 -19.09 -13.93 18.59
C ASP A 557 -20.16 -12.98 19.15
N PHE A 558 -20.83 -13.36 20.25
CA PHE A 558 -21.93 -12.60 20.85
C PHE A 558 -21.54 -11.17 21.26
N LYS A 559 -22.38 -10.19 20.91
CA LYS A 559 -22.19 -8.77 21.23
C LYS A 559 -23.33 -8.20 22.06
N THR A 560 -23.06 -7.93 23.34
CA THR A 560 -24.03 -7.30 24.26
C THR A 560 -24.59 -5.98 23.70
N GLY A 561 -25.91 -5.80 23.82
CA GLY A 561 -26.61 -4.62 23.32
C GLY A 561 -26.76 -4.52 21.79
N VAL A 562 -26.26 -5.50 21.04
CA VAL A 562 -26.42 -5.62 19.59
C VAL A 562 -27.16 -6.91 19.28
N ASP A 563 -26.64 -8.02 19.76
CA ASP A 563 -27.21 -9.36 19.59
C ASP A 563 -28.19 -9.70 20.71
N ALA A 564 -29.00 -10.71 20.45
CA ALA A 564 -30.04 -11.19 21.33
C ALA A 564 -30.06 -12.72 21.42
N ILE A 565 -30.40 -13.24 22.60
CA ILE A 565 -30.73 -14.65 22.82
C ILE A 565 -32.24 -14.73 23.05
N ASP A 566 -32.97 -15.26 22.08
CA ASP A 566 -34.42 -15.42 22.17
C ASP A 566 -34.78 -16.80 22.72
N VAL A 567 -35.23 -16.81 23.98
CA VAL A 567 -35.74 -18.01 24.67
C VAL A 567 -37.26 -18.00 24.82
N SER A 568 -37.96 -17.06 24.17
CA SER A 568 -39.40 -16.85 24.35
C SER A 568 -40.22 -18.09 24.02
N LYS A 569 -39.84 -18.82 22.96
CA LYS A 569 -40.50 -20.06 22.54
C LYS A 569 -40.25 -21.20 23.52
N ALA A 570 -39.00 -21.38 23.95
CA ALA A 570 -38.65 -22.39 24.96
C ALA A 570 -39.40 -22.15 26.28
N LEU A 571 -39.47 -20.90 26.77
CA LEU A 571 -40.21 -20.55 27.98
C LEU A 571 -41.70 -20.83 27.87
N LYS A 572 -42.31 -20.43 26.76
CA LYS A 572 -43.73 -20.69 26.52
C LYS A 572 -44.03 -22.19 26.51
N LYS A 573 -43.13 -23.00 25.96
CA LYS A 573 -43.25 -24.47 25.93
C LYS A 573 -43.10 -25.10 27.32
N ALA A 574 -42.26 -24.51 28.18
CA ALA A 574 -42.13 -24.88 29.60
C ALA A 574 -43.28 -24.35 30.49
N GLY A 575 -44.17 -23.51 29.96
CA GLY A 575 -45.26 -22.90 30.73
C GLY A 575 -44.81 -21.77 31.64
N LEU A 576 -43.76 -21.03 31.24
CA LEU A 576 -43.18 -19.91 31.97
C LEU A 576 -43.41 -18.60 31.23
N ASP A 577 -43.75 -17.54 31.99
CA ASP A 577 -44.04 -16.21 31.45
C ASP A 577 -42.95 -15.17 31.76
N GLN A 578 -41.95 -15.53 32.58
CA GLN A 578 -40.86 -14.64 32.99
C GLN A 578 -39.60 -15.41 33.41
N LEU A 579 -38.46 -14.73 33.40
CA LEU A 579 -37.20 -15.20 33.98
C LEU A 579 -36.95 -14.53 35.34
N ASN A 580 -36.30 -15.25 36.25
CA ASN A 580 -35.85 -14.74 37.54
C ASN A 580 -34.31 -14.78 37.62
N PHE A 581 -33.64 -13.66 37.35
CA PHE A 581 -32.18 -13.60 37.39
C PHE A 581 -31.66 -13.67 38.83
N VAL A 582 -30.91 -14.73 39.14
CA VAL A 582 -30.41 -15.06 40.48
C VAL A 582 -28.91 -15.40 40.44
N SER A 583 -28.24 -15.33 41.59
CA SER A 583 -26.83 -15.73 41.71
C SER A 583 -26.63 -17.24 41.94
N GLN A 584 -27.71 -17.97 42.26
CA GLN A 584 -27.75 -19.42 42.46
C GLN A 584 -29.20 -19.92 42.31
N PHE A 585 -29.40 -21.14 41.82
CA PHE A 585 -30.75 -21.70 41.66
C PHE A 585 -31.44 -21.89 43.02
N THR A 586 -32.65 -21.34 43.13
CA THR A 586 -33.46 -21.37 44.37
C THR A 586 -34.46 -22.54 44.38
N GLY A 587 -34.68 -23.16 43.22
CA GLY A 587 -35.71 -24.17 42.97
C GLY A 587 -37.04 -23.57 42.56
N ARG A 588 -37.03 -22.33 42.04
CA ARG A 588 -38.19 -21.72 41.39
C ARG A 588 -38.03 -21.90 39.87
N PRO A 589 -39.05 -22.45 39.18
CA PRO A 589 -39.05 -22.48 37.72
C PRO A 589 -38.85 -21.07 37.13
N GLY A 590 -37.95 -20.96 36.16
CA GLY A 590 -37.52 -19.71 35.55
C GLY A 590 -36.29 -19.07 36.19
N ASP A 591 -35.72 -19.65 37.26
CA ASP A 591 -34.45 -19.17 37.82
C ASP A 591 -33.36 -19.20 36.73
N THR A 592 -32.69 -18.06 36.53
CA THR A 592 -31.70 -17.85 35.46
C THR A 592 -30.40 -17.32 36.04
N ILE A 593 -29.28 -17.95 35.68
CA ILE A 593 -27.94 -17.52 36.06
C ILE A 593 -27.20 -17.12 34.80
N ILE A 594 -26.65 -15.90 34.78
CA ILE A 594 -25.67 -15.48 33.77
C ILE A 594 -24.32 -15.32 34.49
N SER A 595 -23.28 -15.96 33.94
CA SER A 595 -21.90 -15.74 34.39
C SER A 595 -21.05 -15.17 33.25
N HIS A 596 -20.03 -14.40 33.61
CA HIS A 596 -19.07 -13.84 32.65
C HIS A 596 -17.68 -13.83 33.28
N ASN A 597 -16.70 -14.35 32.56
CA ASN A 597 -15.29 -14.28 32.90
C ASN A 597 -14.60 -13.22 32.03
N PRO A 598 -14.28 -12.03 32.57
CA PRO A 598 -13.72 -10.93 31.78
C PRO A 598 -12.27 -11.19 31.31
N LEU A 599 -11.61 -12.25 31.79
CA LEU A 599 -10.26 -12.60 31.35
C LEU A 599 -10.27 -13.49 30.10
N SER A 600 -11.23 -14.41 29.99
CA SER A 600 -11.42 -15.24 28.80
C SER A 600 -12.47 -14.69 27.84
N ASN A 601 -13.18 -13.62 28.22
CA ASN A 601 -14.36 -13.09 27.55
C ASN A 601 -15.52 -14.10 27.42
N GLU A 602 -15.48 -15.20 28.15
CA GLU A 602 -16.52 -16.24 28.08
C GLU A 602 -17.69 -15.91 29.01
N SER A 603 -18.91 -16.14 28.52
CA SER A 603 -20.14 -16.11 29.28
C SER A 603 -20.88 -17.44 29.22
N SER A 604 -21.72 -17.69 30.21
CA SER A 604 -22.71 -18.76 30.16
C SER A 604 -24.04 -18.32 30.73
N ILE A 605 -25.12 -18.87 30.19
CA ILE A 605 -26.48 -18.73 30.69
C ILE A 605 -27.03 -20.12 31.02
N GLY A 606 -27.57 -20.27 32.23
CA GLY A 606 -28.29 -21.48 32.65
C GLY A 606 -29.68 -21.11 33.15
N ILE A 607 -30.71 -21.77 32.63
CA ILE A 607 -32.12 -21.56 32.99
C ILE A 607 -32.67 -22.85 33.59
N ASP A 608 -33.08 -22.81 34.86
CA ASP A 608 -33.83 -23.88 35.53
C ASP A 608 -35.31 -23.71 35.17
N MET A 609 -35.78 -24.47 34.19
CA MET A 609 -37.16 -24.38 33.68
C MET A 609 -38.14 -25.21 34.51
N THR A 610 -37.66 -26.18 35.29
CA THR A 610 -38.49 -27.14 36.02
C THR A 610 -38.56 -26.90 37.53
N GLY A 611 -37.67 -26.06 38.06
CA GLY A 611 -37.51 -25.79 39.50
C GLY A 611 -36.69 -26.87 40.24
N ASN A 612 -35.93 -27.69 39.51
CA ASN A 612 -35.18 -28.82 40.08
C ASN A 612 -33.80 -28.42 40.64
N ARG A 613 -33.42 -27.13 40.52
CA ARG A 613 -32.11 -26.56 40.87
C ARG A 613 -30.97 -26.94 39.94
N GLU A 614 -31.28 -27.42 38.74
CA GLU A 614 -30.35 -27.68 37.65
C GLU A 614 -30.76 -26.87 36.42
N ALA A 615 -29.81 -26.50 35.57
CA ALA A 615 -30.14 -25.82 34.33
C ALA A 615 -30.74 -26.83 33.33
N ASP A 616 -31.94 -26.56 32.84
CA ASP A 616 -32.58 -27.35 31.79
C ASP A 616 -32.15 -26.86 30.40
N LEU A 617 -32.01 -25.54 30.22
CA LEU A 617 -31.37 -24.90 29.06
C LEU A 617 -30.03 -24.29 29.50
N PHE A 618 -28.96 -24.55 28.78
CA PHE A 618 -27.62 -24.07 29.10
C PHE A 618 -26.85 -23.70 27.84
N ILE A 619 -26.33 -22.47 27.75
CA ILE A 619 -25.65 -21.94 26.55
C ILE A 619 -24.31 -21.33 26.97
N TYR A 620 -23.27 -21.55 26.17
CA TYR A 620 -22.01 -20.83 26.24
C TYR A 620 -21.96 -19.72 25.20
N ALA A 621 -21.30 -18.62 25.53
CA ALA A 621 -20.99 -17.58 24.57
C ALA A 621 -19.60 -17.00 24.78
N ASN A 622 -18.98 -16.52 23.72
CA ASN A 622 -17.84 -15.62 23.79
C ASN A 622 -18.35 -14.20 23.53
N GLY A 623 -18.08 -13.31 24.49
CA GLY A 623 -18.73 -12.01 24.62
C GLY A 623 -19.53 -11.91 25.92
N GLN A 624 -19.59 -10.70 26.48
CA GLN A 624 -20.43 -10.44 27.65
C GLN A 624 -21.91 -10.64 27.30
N ILE A 625 -22.66 -11.33 28.16
CA ILE A 625 -24.13 -11.37 28.11
C ILE A 625 -24.70 -10.55 29.28
N LYS A 626 -25.67 -9.66 29.00
CA LYS A 626 -26.47 -8.98 30.02
C LYS A 626 -27.90 -9.53 30.00
N SER A 627 -28.62 -9.35 31.10
CA SER A 627 -30.05 -9.74 31.17
C SER A 627 -30.92 -9.01 30.14
N SER A 628 -30.51 -7.83 29.67
CA SER A 628 -31.17 -7.08 28.60
C SER A 628 -31.07 -7.76 27.23
N ASP A 629 -30.09 -8.65 27.04
CA ASP A 629 -29.84 -9.30 25.77
C ASP A 629 -30.63 -10.61 25.63
N VAL A 630 -31.34 -11.03 26.70
CA VAL A 630 -32.16 -12.25 26.72
C VAL A 630 -33.63 -11.88 26.50
N LEU A 631 -34.17 -12.26 25.34
CA LEU A 631 -35.54 -11.98 24.96
C LEU A 631 -36.48 -13.07 25.47
N ILE A 632 -37.54 -12.63 26.14
CA ILE A 632 -38.59 -13.49 26.70
C ILE A 632 -39.94 -13.34 25.97
N ASN A 633 -40.04 -12.37 25.06
CA ASN A 633 -41.20 -12.10 24.22
C ASN A 633 -40.72 -11.66 22.83
N THR A 634 -41.35 -12.14 21.76
CA THR A 634 -41.12 -11.66 20.40
C THR A 634 -41.86 -10.32 20.20
N HIS A 635 -41.15 -9.31 19.69
CA HIS A 635 -41.75 -8.09 19.15
C HIS A 635 -41.86 -8.15 17.63
#